data_AF-A0A973FH19-F1
#
_entry.id   AF-A0A973FH19-F1
#
_cell.length_a   1.000
_cell.length_b   1.000
_cell.length_c   1.000
_cell.angle_alpha   90.00
_cell.angle_beta   90.00
_cell.angle_gamma   90.00
#
_symmetry.space_group_name_H-M   'P 1'
#
loop_
_entity.id
_entity.type
_entity.pdbx_description
1 polymer ?
#
loop_
_entity_poly.entity_id
_entity_poly.type
_entity_poly.pdbx_seq_one_letter_code
_entity_poly.pdbx_strand_id
1 'polypeptide(L)'
;MLLSPLNWFIHVSSSLEWGIALVMLYRYGSLIGRKDIRRFALFMTPHWIGSWFVLAYHISGDTIPLRLELSEAINLVGSIALLYATIRILKGDEKRESKGSNTAYMAALFGGFTVVNGGGKSFLGNSLFDAILQVSSVVYLSFLVLLVRVWKKDREAFSGLTVAGFWFVLVFISVTVFCMYIAMHVLGYPSLSHNDFLHGLAESLLSVSNLMIVLGIHRQTKQVKEGIQER
;
A
#
# COMPACT_ATOMS: atom_id res chain seq x y z
N MET A 1 -10.00 -9.27 23.93
CA MET A 1 -9.16 -8.95 22.75
C MET A 1 -8.83 -10.27 22.08
N LEU A 2 -9.04 -10.37 20.76
CA LEU A 2 -8.84 -11.62 20.01
C LEU A 2 -7.35 -11.91 19.75
N LEU A 3 -6.55 -10.86 19.62
CA LEU A 3 -5.12 -10.94 19.36
C LEU A 3 -4.30 -10.99 20.65
N SER A 4 -3.33 -11.89 20.69
CA SER A 4 -2.28 -11.91 21.71
C SER A 4 -1.44 -10.63 21.73
N PRO A 5 -0.73 -10.31 22.83
CA PRO A 5 0.16 -9.16 22.90
C PRO A 5 1.26 -9.15 21.83
N LEU A 6 1.76 -10.32 21.45
CA LEU A 6 2.75 -10.46 20.38
C LEU A 6 2.17 -10.07 19.02
N ASN A 7 0.95 -10.52 18.72
CA ASN A 7 0.28 -10.15 17.48
C ASN A 7 -0.02 -8.65 17.42
N TRP A 8 -0.44 -8.05 18.53
CA TRP A 8 -0.58 -6.60 18.63
C TRP A 8 0.72 -5.87 18.32
N PHE A 9 1.85 -6.34 18.88
CA PHE A 9 3.14 -5.77 18.60
C PHE A 9 3.49 -5.82 17.11
N ILE A 10 3.32 -6.98 16.46
CA ILE A 10 3.63 -7.14 15.04
C ILE A 10 2.70 -6.26 14.18
N HIS A 11 1.39 -6.23 14.46
CA HIS A 11 0.41 -5.45 13.69
C HIS A 11 0.64 -3.93 13.81
N VAL A 12 0.98 -3.46 15.01
CA VAL A 12 1.37 -2.05 15.20
C VAL A 12 2.71 -1.76 14.52
N SER A 13 3.68 -2.69 14.61
CA SER A 13 4.98 -2.55 13.96
C SER A 13 4.85 -2.44 12.45
N SER A 14 4.09 -3.33 11.80
CA SER A 14 3.88 -3.31 10.35
C SER A 14 3.32 -1.96 9.88
N SER A 15 2.37 -1.39 10.63
CA SER A 15 1.76 -0.08 10.37
C SER A 15 2.77 1.07 10.53
N LEU A 16 3.63 0.99 11.55
CA LEU A 16 4.70 1.97 11.76
C LEU A 16 5.81 1.87 10.70
N GLU A 17 6.21 0.66 10.31
CA GLU A 17 7.23 0.40 9.29
C GLU A 17 6.82 1.02 7.94
N TRP A 18 5.55 0.93 7.56
CA TRP A 18 5.02 1.61 6.38
C TRP A 18 5.10 3.14 6.50
N GLY A 19 4.75 3.69 7.67
CA GLY A 19 4.89 5.13 7.95
C GLY A 19 6.36 5.59 7.88
N ILE A 20 7.29 4.77 8.38
CA ILE A 20 8.73 5.01 8.29
C ILE A 20 9.18 5.00 6.83
N ALA A 21 8.76 4.01 6.04
CA ALA A 21 9.05 3.92 4.61
C ALA A 21 8.61 5.18 3.85
N LEU A 22 7.38 5.65 4.12
CA LEU A 22 6.84 6.89 3.57
C LEU A 22 7.74 8.09 3.87
N VAL A 23 8.06 8.31 5.16
CA VAL A 23 8.87 9.46 5.58
C VAL A 23 10.28 9.37 4.99
N MET A 24 10.87 8.18 4.97
CA MET A 24 12.20 7.95 4.39
C MET A 24 12.21 8.21 2.88
N LEU A 25 11.20 7.75 2.15
CA LEU A 25 11.12 7.98 0.70
C LEU A 25 10.92 9.45 0.38
N TYR A 26 10.12 10.17 1.17
CA TYR A 26 9.94 11.61 1.02
C TYR A 26 11.27 12.38 1.24
N ARG A 27 12.02 12.00 2.28
CA ARG A 27 13.34 12.57 2.55
C ARG A 27 14.33 12.23 1.45
N TYR A 28 14.31 11.00 0.95
CA TYR A 28 15.13 10.57 -0.17
C TYR A 28 14.85 11.40 -1.43
N GLY A 29 13.59 11.53 -1.84
CA GLY A 29 13.22 12.38 -2.97
C GLY A 29 13.61 13.85 -2.77
N SER A 30 13.57 14.36 -1.53
CA SER A 30 14.07 15.71 -1.22
C SER A 30 15.59 15.82 -1.36
N LEU A 31 16.33 14.79 -0.94
CA LEU A 31 17.79 14.73 -1.02
C LEU A 31 18.29 14.77 -2.47
N ILE A 32 17.61 14.06 -3.38
CA ILE A 32 17.97 14.03 -4.81
C ILE A 32 17.20 15.05 -5.66
N GLY A 33 16.49 15.99 -5.04
CA GLY A 33 15.78 17.06 -5.76
C GLY A 33 14.60 16.58 -6.62
N ARG A 34 14.07 15.39 -6.37
CA ARG A 34 13.02 14.73 -7.17
C ARG A 34 11.63 14.87 -6.57
N LYS A 35 10.86 15.81 -7.14
CA LYS A 35 9.47 16.10 -6.72
C LYS A 35 8.52 14.93 -6.97
N ASP A 36 8.76 14.16 -8.03
CA ASP A 36 7.98 12.97 -8.38
C ASP A 36 8.07 11.88 -7.32
N ILE A 37 9.28 11.64 -6.79
CA ILE A 37 9.50 10.68 -5.70
C ILE A 37 8.87 11.19 -4.39
N ARG A 38 8.98 12.49 -4.10
CA ARG A 38 8.31 13.08 -2.93
C ARG A 38 6.79 12.92 -3.01
N ARG A 39 6.20 13.14 -4.19
CA ARG A 39 4.75 12.94 -4.41
C ARG A 39 4.37 11.48 -4.30
N PHE A 40 5.17 10.57 -4.87
CA PHE A 40 4.96 9.13 -4.70
C PHE A 40 4.91 8.75 -3.23
N ALA A 41 5.84 9.25 -2.41
CA ALA A 41 5.83 9.02 -0.98
C ALA A 41 4.53 9.53 -0.32
N LEU A 42 4.07 10.74 -0.64
CA LEU A 42 2.79 11.24 -0.14
C LEU A 42 1.60 10.38 -0.57
N PHE A 43 1.63 9.80 -1.77
CA PHE A 43 0.60 8.87 -2.24
C PHE A 43 0.63 7.49 -1.56
N MET A 44 1.63 7.19 -0.72
CA MET A 44 1.59 6.03 0.18
C MET A 44 0.70 6.27 1.42
N THR A 45 0.31 7.52 1.69
CA THR A 45 -0.45 7.91 2.89
C THR A 45 -1.81 7.23 3.01
N PRO A 46 -2.63 7.07 1.95
CA PRO A 46 -3.92 6.39 2.09
C PRO A 46 -3.77 4.96 2.64
N HIS A 47 -2.83 4.16 2.12
CA HIS A 47 -2.57 2.82 2.68
C HIS A 47 -2.15 2.86 4.15
N TRP A 48 -1.37 3.86 4.54
CA TRP A 48 -1.00 4.05 5.94
C TRP A 48 -2.23 4.35 6.81
N ILE A 49 -3.11 5.25 6.38
CA ILE A 49 -4.37 5.56 7.08
C ILE A 49 -5.26 4.31 7.14
N GLY A 50 -5.37 3.56 6.05
CA GLY A 50 -6.12 2.31 5.99
C GLY A 50 -5.64 1.30 7.04
N SER A 51 -4.33 1.17 7.28
CA SER A 51 -3.80 0.27 8.31
C SER A 51 -4.30 0.61 9.72
N TRP A 52 -4.44 1.90 10.05
CA TRP A 52 -4.99 2.34 11.34
C TRP A 52 -6.47 2.01 11.50
N PHE A 53 -7.23 1.96 10.42
CA PHE A 53 -8.63 1.50 10.45
C PHE A 53 -8.73 -0.01 10.73
N VAL A 54 -7.78 -0.83 10.25
CA VAL A 54 -7.69 -2.26 10.59
C VAL A 54 -7.34 -2.44 12.07
N LEU A 55 -6.36 -1.69 12.58
CA LEU A 55 -6.05 -1.67 14.01
C LEU A 55 -7.28 -1.27 14.83
N ALA A 56 -8.01 -0.24 14.40
CA ALA A 56 -9.24 0.18 15.06
C ALA A 56 -10.32 -0.91 15.02
N TYR A 57 -10.41 -1.69 13.95
CA TYR A 57 -11.30 -2.86 13.88
C TYR A 57 -10.95 -3.89 14.96
N HIS A 58 -9.67 -4.24 15.11
CA HIS A 58 -9.23 -5.16 16.17
C HIS A 58 -9.39 -4.62 17.59
N ILE A 59 -9.23 -3.31 17.79
CA ILE A 59 -9.54 -2.67 19.08
C ILE A 59 -11.02 -2.87 19.45
N SER A 60 -11.92 -2.86 18.46
CA SER A 60 -13.35 -3.12 18.67
C SER A 60 -13.71 -4.59 18.88
N GLY A 61 -12.71 -5.48 19.00
CA GLY A 61 -12.94 -6.92 19.10
C GLY A 61 -13.63 -7.49 17.85
N ASP A 62 -13.33 -6.92 16.68
CA ASP A 62 -13.82 -7.36 15.38
C ASP A 62 -15.34 -7.21 15.17
N THR A 63 -15.99 -6.36 15.98
CA THR A 63 -17.46 -6.20 16.01
C THR A 63 -18.02 -5.08 15.15
N ILE A 64 -17.17 -4.19 14.61
CA ILE A 64 -17.60 -3.03 13.81
C ILE A 64 -17.08 -3.15 12.37
N PRO A 65 -17.80 -3.85 11.47
CA PRO A 65 -17.36 -4.12 10.09
C PRO A 65 -17.05 -2.86 9.29
N LEU A 66 -17.76 -1.76 9.54
CA LEU A 66 -17.56 -0.47 8.89
C LEU A 66 -16.10 0.02 8.96
N ARG A 67 -15.36 -0.31 10.02
CA ARG A 67 -13.93 0.07 10.14
C ARG A 67 -13.07 -0.64 9.09
N LEU A 68 -13.35 -1.92 8.86
CA LEU A 68 -12.67 -2.72 7.85
C LEU A 68 -13.06 -2.24 6.44
N GLU A 69 -14.35 -2.01 6.19
CA GLU A 69 -14.85 -1.48 4.91
C GLU A 69 -14.22 -0.12 4.55
N LEU A 70 -14.09 0.78 5.53
CA LEU A 70 -13.41 2.07 5.35
C LEU A 70 -11.91 1.89 5.03
N SER A 71 -11.23 0.95 5.70
CA SER A 71 -9.84 0.63 5.38
C SER A 71 -9.69 0.22 3.91
N GLU A 72 -10.57 -0.64 3.42
CA GLU A 72 -10.52 -1.14 2.05
C GLU A 72 -10.82 -0.06 1.01
N ALA A 73 -11.81 0.80 1.25
CA ALA A 73 -12.10 1.94 0.40
C ALA A 73 -10.90 2.90 0.32
N ILE A 74 -10.27 3.19 1.47
CA ILE A 74 -9.06 4.02 1.54
C ILE A 74 -7.88 3.35 0.82
N ASN A 75 -7.74 2.02 0.93
CA ASN A 75 -6.72 1.26 0.23
C ASN A 75 -6.92 1.28 -1.29
N LEU A 76 -8.14 1.24 -1.80
CA LEU A 76 -8.41 1.43 -3.23
C LEU A 76 -7.92 2.82 -3.69
N VAL A 77 -8.23 3.87 -2.94
CA VAL A 77 -7.73 5.23 -3.22
C VAL A 77 -6.20 5.25 -3.21
N GLY A 78 -5.57 4.55 -2.26
CA GLY A 78 -4.12 4.36 -2.19
C GLY A 78 -3.55 3.71 -3.45
N SER A 79 -4.13 2.60 -3.88
CA SER A 79 -3.70 1.86 -5.07
C SER A 79 -3.79 2.73 -6.33
N ILE A 80 -4.89 3.48 -6.49
CA ILE A 80 -5.07 4.43 -7.61
C ILE A 80 -4.02 5.53 -7.55
N ALA A 81 -3.76 6.08 -6.37
CA ALA A 81 -2.78 7.14 -6.18
C ALA A 81 -1.35 6.66 -6.49
N LEU A 82 -0.95 5.45 -6.06
CA LEU A 82 0.34 4.85 -6.37
C LEU A 82 0.49 4.54 -7.86
N LEU A 83 -0.55 4.02 -8.51
CA LEU A 83 -0.56 3.80 -9.95
C LEU A 83 -0.36 5.12 -10.70
N TYR A 84 -1.11 6.15 -10.33
CA TYR A 84 -0.99 7.48 -10.90
C TYR A 84 0.43 8.05 -10.73
N ALA A 85 0.99 8.00 -9.52
CA ALA A 85 2.35 8.45 -9.23
C ALA A 85 3.39 7.75 -10.12
N THR A 86 3.23 6.44 -10.28
CA THR A 86 4.13 5.61 -11.10
C THR A 86 4.05 6.00 -12.58
N ILE A 87 2.85 6.25 -13.11
CA ILE A 87 2.65 6.73 -14.48
C ILE A 87 3.32 8.10 -14.67
N ARG A 88 3.18 9.01 -13.71
CA ARG A 88 3.81 10.35 -13.74
C ARG A 88 5.34 10.27 -13.76
N ILE A 89 5.93 9.38 -12.96
CA ILE A 89 7.38 9.11 -12.99
C ILE A 89 7.80 8.60 -14.38
N LEU A 90 7.05 7.65 -14.98
CA LEU A 90 7.37 7.09 -16.30
C LEU A 90 7.32 8.12 -17.43
N LYS A 91 6.32 9.00 -17.40
CA LYS A 91 6.17 10.09 -18.38
C LYS A 91 7.25 11.16 -18.24
N GLY A 92 7.86 11.29 -17.06
CA GLY A 92 8.86 12.31 -16.77
C GLY A 92 8.26 13.71 -16.63
N ASP A 93 6.94 13.80 -16.44
CA ASP A 93 6.16 15.04 -16.42
C ASP A 93 6.63 16.03 -15.33
N GLU A 94 7.36 15.56 -14.32
CA GLU A 94 7.81 16.35 -13.17
C GLU A 94 9.33 16.55 -13.11
N LYS A 95 10.11 15.95 -14.03
CA LYS A 95 11.51 16.36 -14.25
C LYS A 95 11.61 17.75 -14.90
N ARG A 96 10.50 18.25 -15.48
CA ARG A 96 10.35 19.62 -16.01
C ARG A 96 9.37 20.38 -15.11
N GLU A 97 9.85 21.43 -14.43
CA GLU A 97 8.95 22.34 -13.71
C GLU A 97 7.97 22.99 -14.69
N SER A 98 6.68 22.64 -14.59
CA SER A 98 5.60 23.48 -15.10
C SER A 98 4.78 23.96 -13.90
N LYS A 99 4.77 25.28 -13.70
CA LYS A 99 3.85 25.99 -12.80
C LYS A 99 2.43 25.73 -13.31
N GLY A 100 1.63 24.98 -12.56
CA GLY A 100 0.22 24.84 -12.96
C GLY A 100 -0.60 23.87 -12.12
N SER A 101 -1.41 24.45 -11.25
CA SER A 101 -2.69 23.96 -10.75
C SER A 101 -2.69 22.82 -9.72
N ASN A 102 -2.68 23.23 -8.45
CA ASN A 102 -3.07 22.41 -7.30
C ASN A 102 -4.58 22.04 -7.28
N THR A 103 -5.36 22.49 -8.26
CA THR A 103 -6.83 22.32 -8.30
C THR A 103 -7.26 20.95 -8.84
N ALA A 104 -6.45 20.31 -9.69
CA ALA A 104 -6.75 18.96 -10.22
C ALA A 104 -6.59 17.84 -9.18
N TYR A 105 -5.80 18.07 -8.13
CA TYR A 105 -5.49 17.07 -7.10
C TYR A 105 -6.69 16.75 -6.20
N MET A 106 -7.53 17.75 -5.91
CA MET A 106 -8.77 17.55 -5.15
C MET A 106 -9.88 16.94 -6.02
N ALA A 107 -9.90 17.24 -7.32
CA ALA A 107 -10.86 16.64 -8.24
C ALA A 107 -10.60 15.15 -8.51
N ALA A 108 -9.35 14.68 -8.47
CA ALA A 108 -9.03 13.25 -8.61
C ALA A 108 -9.26 12.46 -7.30
N LEU A 109 -9.06 13.09 -6.14
CA LEU A 109 -9.32 12.48 -4.83
C LEU A 109 -10.83 12.33 -4.53
N PHE A 110 -11.68 13.22 -5.06
CA PHE A 110 -13.13 13.18 -4.87
C PHE A 110 -13.93 12.72 -6.12
N GLY A 111 -13.41 12.91 -7.32
CA GLY A 111 -14.07 12.55 -8.59
C GLY A 111 -14.01 11.06 -8.94
N GLY A 112 -13.22 10.26 -8.21
CA GLY A 112 -13.31 8.79 -8.24
C GLY A 112 -14.61 8.26 -7.61
N PHE A 113 -15.39 9.11 -6.95
CA PHE A 113 -16.68 8.73 -6.34
C PHE A 113 -17.89 8.94 -7.28
N THR A 114 -17.70 9.47 -8.50
CA THR A 114 -18.82 9.81 -9.39
C THR A 114 -18.67 9.28 -10.81
N VAL A 115 -18.54 7.95 -10.98
CA VAL A 115 -18.99 7.16 -12.15
C VAL A 115 -19.18 5.74 -11.60
N VAL A 116 -20.38 5.20 -11.38
CA VAL A 116 -21.37 4.78 -12.38
C VAL A 116 -22.77 4.99 -11.81
N ASN A 117 -23.54 5.89 -12.42
CA ASN A 117 -24.99 5.76 -12.46
C ASN A 117 -25.35 5.58 -13.93
N GLY A 118 -25.53 4.33 -14.35
CA GLY A 118 -25.87 3.92 -15.69
C GLY A 118 -26.59 2.59 -15.61
N GLY A 119 -27.91 2.61 -15.81
CA GLY A 119 -28.75 1.43 -15.74
C GLY A 119 -28.22 0.30 -16.61
N GLY A 120 -27.87 -0.81 -15.97
CA GLY A 120 -27.47 -2.06 -16.59
C GLY A 120 -27.66 -3.17 -15.58
N LYS A 121 -28.60 -4.07 -15.86
CA LYS A 121 -28.86 -5.26 -15.03
C LYS A 121 -27.57 -6.09 -14.96
N SER A 122 -26.98 -6.20 -13.77
CA SER A 122 -25.81 -7.03 -13.54
C SER A 122 -26.24 -8.49 -13.46
N PHE A 123 -25.78 -9.29 -14.42
CA PHE A 123 -25.88 -10.75 -14.42
C PHE A 123 -24.72 -11.29 -13.58
N LEU A 124 -25.05 -11.96 -12.47
CA LEU A 124 -24.21 -12.37 -11.33
C LEU A 124 -24.11 -11.32 -10.20
N GLY A 125 -24.86 -11.57 -9.13
CA GLY A 125 -24.82 -10.78 -7.89
C GLY A 125 -23.73 -11.24 -6.94
N ASN A 126 -23.00 -10.29 -6.35
CA ASN A 126 -23.16 -9.83 -4.97
C ASN A 126 -22.26 -8.58 -4.74
N SER A 127 -22.79 -7.64 -3.95
CA SER A 127 -22.22 -6.41 -3.33
C SER A 127 -21.20 -5.51 -4.08
N LEU A 128 -21.42 -4.19 -4.02
CA LEU A 128 -20.47 -3.11 -4.41
C LEU A 128 -19.03 -3.35 -3.89
N PHE A 129 -18.92 -4.03 -2.77
CA PHE A 129 -17.69 -4.39 -2.08
C PHE A 129 -16.82 -5.37 -2.88
N ASP A 130 -17.43 -6.40 -3.48
CA ASP A 130 -16.71 -7.37 -4.31
C ASP A 130 -16.12 -6.68 -5.56
N ALA A 131 -16.84 -5.71 -6.12
CA ALA A 131 -16.35 -4.86 -7.20
C ALA A 131 -15.17 -3.97 -6.76
N ILE A 132 -15.24 -3.35 -5.56
CA ILE A 132 -14.16 -2.53 -5.00
C ILE A 132 -12.88 -3.36 -4.84
N LEU A 133 -12.98 -4.57 -4.28
CA LEU A 133 -11.84 -5.46 -4.07
C LEU A 133 -11.22 -5.94 -5.38
N GLN A 134 -12.05 -6.32 -6.35
CA GLN A 134 -11.57 -6.74 -7.67
C GLN A 134 -10.88 -5.60 -8.41
N VAL A 135 -11.47 -4.40 -8.39
CA VAL A 135 -10.87 -3.20 -8.99
C VAL A 135 -9.57 -2.84 -8.28
N SER A 136 -9.54 -2.83 -6.95
CA SER A 136 -8.34 -2.54 -6.16
C SER A 136 -7.18 -3.47 -6.51
N SER A 137 -7.47 -4.77 -6.66
CA SER A 137 -6.49 -5.78 -7.05
C SER A 137 -5.90 -5.52 -8.44
N VAL A 138 -6.76 -5.23 -9.43
CA VAL A 138 -6.31 -4.92 -10.80
C VAL A 138 -5.47 -3.64 -10.84
N VAL A 139 -5.89 -2.61 -10.11
CA VAL A 139 -5.18 -1.33 -10.00
C VAL A 139 -3.81 -1.53 -9.34
N TYR A 140 -3.75 -2.28 -8.23
CA TYR A 140 -2.50 -2.55 -7.52
C TYR A 140 -1.52 -3.38 -8.37
N LEU A 141 -2.01 -4.41 -9.06
CA LEU A 141 -1.18 -5.20 -9.99
C LEU A 141 -0.66 -4.33 -11.15
N SER A 142 -1.50 -3.45 -11.69
CA SER A 142 -1.08 -2.49 -12.71
C SER A 142 0.03 -1.57 -12.19
N PHE A 143 -0.11 -1.09 -10.95
CA PHE A 143 0.92 -0.32 -10.26
C PHE A 143 2.24 -1.12 -10.18
N LEU A 144 2.21 -2.36 -9.70
CA LEU A 144 3.40 -3.21 -9.55
C LEU A 144 4.13 -3.44 -10.87
N VAL A 145 3.39 -3.72 -11.95
CA VAL A 145 3.97 -3.92 -13.29
C VAL A 145 4.63 -2.65 -13.81
N LEU A 146 4.00 -1.49 -13.62
CA LEU A 146 4.59 -0.21 -14.02
C LEU A 146 5.77 0.19 -13.12
N LEU A 147 5.76 -0.18 -11.84
CA LEU A 147 6.86 0.07 -10.92
C LEU A 147 8.14 -0.66 -11.38
N VAL A 148 8.02 -1.89 -11.88
CA VAL A 148 9.15 -2.61 -12.52
C VAL A 148 9.66 -1.86 -13.74
N ARG A 149 8.77 -1.27 -14.55
CA ARG A 149 9.20 -0.44 -15.69
C ARG A 149 9.92 0.82 -15.24
N VAL A 150 9.46 1.49 -14.18
CA VAL A 150 10.16 2.65 -13.58
C VAL A 150 11.55 2.24 -13.17
N TRP A 151 11.69 1.15 -12.40
CA TRP A 151 12.99 0.68 -11.93
C TRP A 151 13.95 0.31 -13.06
N LYS A 152 13.47 -0.31 -14.15
CA LYS A 152 14.30 -0.61 -15.31
C LYS A 152 14.78 0.66 -16.04
N LYS A 153 13.93 1.69 -16.13
CA LYS A 153 14.22 2.95 -16.82
C LYS A 153 15.02 3.94 -15.98
N ASP A 154 14.81 3.94 -14.66
CA ASP A 154 15.27 4.95 -13.72
C ASP A 154 15.60 4.29 -12.37
N ARG A 155 16.84 3.81 -12.24
CA ARG A 155 17.36 3.15 -11.04
C ARG A 155 17.58 4.11 -9.87
N GLU A 156 17.59 5.42 -10.14
CA GLU A 156 17.64 6.46 -9.12
C GLU A 156 16.27 6.63 -8.44
N ALA A 157 15.16 6.31 -9.12
CA ALA A 157 13.83 6.45 -8.53
C ALA A 157 13.58 5.48 -7.37
N PHE A 158 13.93 4.21 -7.55
CA PHE A 158 13.66 3.16 -6.56
C PHE A 158 14.76 2.09 -6.55
N SER A 159 15.06 1.58 -5.37
CA SER A 159 15.96 0.44 -5.19
C SER A 159 15.29 -0.83 -5.70
N GLY A 160 16.10 -1.79 -6.18
CA GLY A 160 15.59 -3.12 -6.50
C GLY A 160 14.93 -3.79 -5.28
N LEU A 161 15.45 -3.54 -4.07
CA LEU A 161 14.88 -4.08 -2.83
C LEU A 161 13.54 -3.42 -2.48
N THR A 162 13.38 -2.12 -2.79
CA THR A 162 12.11 -1.40 -2.60
C THR A 162 11.03 -1.96 -3.51
N VAL A 163 11.34 -2.16 -4.80
CA VAL A 163 10.40 -2.78 -5.76
C VAL A 163 10.09 -4.22 -5.35
N ALA A 164 11.08 -4.99 -4.92
CA ALA A 164 10.88 -6.35 -4.43
C ALA A 164 9.95 -6.37 -3.21
N GLY A 165 10.06 -5.41 -2.29
CA GLY A 165 9.16 -5.29 -1.14
C GLY A 165 7.71 -5.07 -1.55
N PHE A 166 7.44 -4.12 -2.46
CA PHE A 166 6.09 -3.94 -3.02
C PHE A 166 5.53 -5.22 -3.67
N TRP A 167 6.36 -5.97 -4.39
CA TRP A 167 5.95 -7.27 -4.96
C TRP A 167 5.75 -8.36 -3.90
N PHE A 168 6.52 -8.33 -2.81
CA PHE A 168 6.42 -9.29 -1.70
C PHE A 168 5.05 -9.22 -1.00
N VAL A 169 4.34 -8.10 -1.09
CA VAL A 169 2.94 -7.99 -0.64
C VAL A 169 2.05 -9.06 -1.29
N LEU A 170 2.31 -9.48 -2.53
CA LEU A 170 1.55 -10.56 -3.16
C LEU A 170 1.77 -11.92 -2.47
N VAL A 171 2.98 -12.16 -1.95
CA VAL A 171 3.29 -13.35 -1.15
C VAL A 171 2.51 -13.30 0.16
N PHE A 172 2.53 -12.15 0.84
CA PHE A 172 1.70 -11.90 2.01
C PHE A 172 0.21 -12.19 1.73
N ILE A 173 -0.39 -11.58 0.70
CA ILE A 173 -1.80 -11.79 0.34
C ILE A 173 -2.10 -13.28 0.10
N SER A 174 -1.24 -13.97 -0.66
CA SER A 174 -1.43 -15.38 -0.99
C SER A 174 -1.40 -16.26 0.26
N VAL A 175 -0.45 -16.04 1.16
CA VAL A 175 -0.34 -16.77 2.42
C VAL A 175 -1.49 -16.43 3.37
N THR A 176 -1.90 -15.16 3.43
CA THR A 176 -3.04 -14.71 4.26
C THR A 176 -4.34 -15.37 3.82
N VAL A 177 -4.62 -15.44 2.52
CA VAL A 177 -5.81 -16.13 1.98
C VAL A 177 -5.78 -17.62 2.34
N PHE A 178 -4.61 -18.26 2.23
CA PHE A 178 -4.45 -19.66 2.64
C PHE A 178 -4.65 -19.87 4.15
N CYS A 179 -4.06 -19.01 4.99
CA CYS A 179 -4.23 -19.05 6.44
C CYS A 179 -5.70 -18.81 6.84
N MET A 180 -6.38 -17.89 6.16
CA MET A 180 -7.81 -17.63 6.34
C MET A 180 -8.66 -18.85 5.98
N TYR A 181 -8.35 -19.53 4.87
CA TYR A 181 -9.04 -20.76 4.49
C TYR A 181 -8.88 -21.85 5.56
N ILE A 182 -7.67 -22.07 6.07
CA ILE A 182 -7.44 -23.03 7.17
C ILE A 182 -8.23 -22.62 8.41
N ALA A 183 -8.13 -21.36 8.83
CA ALA A 183 -8.80 -20.89 10.04
C ALA A 183 -10.32 -21.10 9.96
N MET A 184 -10.95 -20.74 8.84
CA MET A 184 -12.41 -20.73 8.72
C MET A 184 -12.99 -22.08 8.31
N HIS A 185 -12.39 -22.76 7.33
CA HIS A 185 -12.97 -23.98 6.75
C HIS A 185 -12.43 -25.27 7.35
N VAL A 186 -11.21 -25.27 7.88
CA VAL A 186 -10.60 -26.46 8.49
C VAL A 186 -10.76 -26.43 10.01
N LEU A 187 -10.49 -25.30 10.64
CA LEU A 187 -10.51 -25.16 12.10
C LEU A 187 -11.84 -24.62 12.65
N GLY A 188 -12.72 -24.09 11.78
CA GLY A 188 -14.06 -23.62 12.17
C GLY A 188 -14.08 -22.26 12.91
N TYR A 189 -13.02 -21.48 12.83
CA TYR A 189 -12.98 -20.14 13.42
C TYR A 189 -13.82 -19.13 12.62
N PRO A 190 -14.44 -18.12 13.27
CA PRO A 190 -15.21 -17.10 12.57
C PRO A 190 -14.39 -16.25 11.58
N SER A 191 -13.10 -16.05 11.87
CA SER A 191 -12.17 -15.27 11.05
C SER A 191 -10.72 -15.63 11.38
N LEU A 192 -9.78 -15.15 10.57
CA LEU A 192 -8.34 -15.37 10.77
C LEU A 192 -7.84 -14.86 12.13
N SER A 193 -8.37 -13.73 12.63
CA SER A 193 -7.96 -13.10 13.89
C SER A 193 -8.27 -13.93 15.14
N HIS A 194 -9.12 -14.96 15.03
CA HIS A 194 -9.40 -15.90 16.12
C HIS A 194 -8.34 -17.00 16.27
N ASN A 195 -7.41 -17.11 15.31
CA ASN A 195 -6.27 -18.00 15.40
C ASN A 195 -4.97 -17.18 15.46
N ASP A 196 -4.42 -17.04 16.67
CA ASP A 196 -3.24 -16.21 16.92
C ASP A 196 -2.04 -16.60 16.05
N PHE A 197 -1.79 -17.89 15.87
CA PHE A 197 -0.63 -18.35 15.11
C PHE A 197 -0.75 -18.01 13.62
N LEU A 198 -1.90 -18.32 13.00
CA LEU A 198 -2.14 -18.07 11.59
C LEU A 198 -2.22 -16.56 11.29
N HIS A 199 -2.82 -15.79 12.18
CA HIS A 199 -2.87 -14.33 12.05
C HIS A 199 -1.47 -13.71 12.19
N GLY A 200 -0.72 -14.07 13.24
CA GLY A 200 0.63 -13.57 13.46
C GLY A 200 1.61 -13.93 12.33
N LEU A 201 1.49 -15.15 11.79
CA LEU A 201 2.26 -15.58 10.62
C LEU A 201 1.97 -14.68 9.41
N ALA A 202 0.70 -14.46 9.08
CA ALA A 202 0.30 -13.57 8.00
C ALA A 202 0.85 -12.16 8.20
N GLU A 203 0.60 -11.55 9.36
CA GLU A 203 1.04 -10.19 9.66
C GLU A 203 2.57 -10.03 9.61
N SER A 204 3.32 -11.04 10.03
CA SER A 204 4.78 -11.02 9.97
C SER A 204 5.33 -10.90 8.54
N LEU A 205 4.64 -11.48 7.53
CA LEU A 205 5.03 -11.34 6.13
C LEU A 205 4.82 -9.92 5.62
N LEU A 206 3.80 -9.22 6.11
CA LEU A 206 3.60 -7.81 5.81
C LEU A 206 4.74 -6.97 6.39
N SER A 207 5.17 -7.26 7.63
CA SER A 207 6.37 -6.63 8.21
C SER A 207 7.63 -6.89 7.39
N VAL A 208 7.85 -8.12 6.91
CA VAL A 208 8.98 -8.44 6.03
C VAL A 208 8.96 -7.58 4.76
N SER A 209 7.80 -7.46 4.11
CA SER A 209 7.62 -6.56 2.96
C SER A 209 8.01 -5.12 3.29
N ASN A 210 7.50 -4.58 4.40
CA ASN A 210 7.73 -3.20 4.80
C ASN A 210 9.21 -2.94 5.11
N LEU A 211 9.88 -3.89 5.78
CA LEU A 211 11.32 -3.82 6.03
C LEU A 211 12.13 -3.87 4.74
N MET A 212 11.74 -4.66 3.74
CA MET A 212 12.39 -4.62 2.42
C MET A 212 12.30 -3.22 1.80
N ILE A 213 11.12 -2.57 1.86
CA ILE A 213 10.92 -1.21 1.36
C ILE A 213 11.85 -0.23 2.11
N VAL A 214 11.82 -0.24 3.45
CA VAL A 214 12.63 0.63 4.31
C VAL A 214 14.12 0.46 4.03
N LEU A 215 14.61 -0.79 4.04
CA LEU A 215 16.02 -1.10 3.81
C LEU A 215 16.45 -0.73 2.38
N GLY A 216 15.56 -0.89 1.40
CA GLY A 216 15.81 -0.48 0.03
C GLY A 216 16.05 1.02 -0.09
N ILE A 217 15.19 1.83 0.53
CA ILE A 217 15.30 3.30 0.57
C ILE A 217 16.55 3.72 1.36
N HIS A 218 16.82 3.06 2.49
CA HIS A 218 17.99 3.34 3.31
C HIS A 218 19.29 3.16 2.52
N ARG A 219 19.43 2.04 1.80
CA ARG A 219 20.62 1.74 0.99
C ARG A 219 20.83 2.79 -0.10
N GLN A 220 19.78 3.19 -0.81
CA GLN A 220 19.88 4.26 -1.82
C GLN A 220 20.26 5.61 -1.21
N THR A 221 19.65 5.97 -0.08
CA THR A 221 19.95 7.23 0.61
C THR A 221 21.41 7.27 1.05
N LYS A 222 21.96 6.14 1.54
CA LYS A 222 23.36 6.02 1.92
C LYS A 222 24.29 6.23 0.71
N GLN A 223 24.03 5.54 -0.40
CA GLN A 223 24.83 5.67 -1.64
C GLN A 223 24.88 7.10 -2.17
N VAL A 224 23.73 7.81 -2.16
CA VAL A 224 23.68 9.21 -2.59
C VAL A 224 24.51 10.11 -1.68
N LYS A 225 24.44 9.91 -0.35
CA LYS A 225 25.20 10.73 0.61
C LYS A 225 26.71 10.52 0.48
N GLU A 226 27.15 9.27 0.31
CA GLU A 226 28.56 8.95 0.09
C GLU A 226 29.07 9.59 -1.21
N GLY A 227 28.31 9.48 -2.30
CA GLY A 227 28.68 10.13 -3.57
C GLY A 227 28.65 11.66 -3.57
N ILE A 228 27.95 12.30 -2.62
CA ILE A 228 28.01 13.75 -2.41
C ILE A 228 29.28 14.13 -1.62
N GLN A 229 29.71 13.30 -0.67
CA GLN A 229 30.91 13.56 0.14
C GLN A 229 32.23 13.41 -0.65
N GLU A 230 32.21 12.62 -1.71
CA GLU A 230 33.35 12.40 -2.61
C GLU A 230 33.49 13.49 -3.70
N ARG A 231 32.56 14.44 -3.80
CA ARG A 231 32.56 15.56 -4.77
C ARG A 231 32.92 16.88 -4.12
#